data_AF-A0A6A3UZV9-F1
#
_entry.id   AF-A0A6A3UZV9-F1
#
_cell.length_a   1.000
_cell.length_b   1.000
_cell.length_c   1.000
_cell.angle_alpha   90.00
_cell.angle_beta   90.00
_cell.angle_gamma   90.00
#
_symmetry.space_group_name_H-M   'P 1'
#
loop_
_entity.id
_entity.type
_entity.pdbx_description
1 polymer ?
#
loop_
_entity_poly.entity_id
_entity_poly.type
_entity_poly.pdbx_seq_one_letter_code
_entity_poly.pdbx_strand_id
1 'polypeptide(L)'
;MVGDLTIFILTGAHDGRRNSFVDRLRDELAEIEAADTYKRERVIMSPQGAEISVGGDAVLNFCANNYLGLSHNPAVEQAAADTLK
;
A
#
# COMPACT_ATOMS: atom_id res chain seq x y z
N MET A 1 40.22 -1.88 -35.83
CA MET A 1 40.05 -3.33 -35.63
C MET A 1 39.47 -3.53 -34.24
N VAL A 2 38.15 -3.44 -34.14
CA VAL A 2 37.15 -4.52 -33.90
C VAL A 2 37.08 -5.01 -32.45
N GLY A 3 35.85 -4.96 -31.90
CA GLY A 3 35.43 -5.50 -30.61
C GLY A 3 35.32 -4.39 -29.55
N ASP A 4 34.15 -3.91 -29.12
CA ASP A 4 33.01 -4.71 -28.70
C ASP A 4 31.70 -3.93 -28.88
N LEU A 5 30.94 -4.29 -29.92
CA LEU A 5 29.62 -3.73 -30.24
C LEU A 5 28.50 -4.59 -29.62
N THR A 6 28.78 -5.27 -28.50
CA THR A 6 27.84 -6.22 -27.89
C THR A 6 27.01 -5.60 -26.75
N ILE A 7 27.39 -4.43 -26.24
CA ILE A 7 26.72 -3.82 -25.07
C ILE A 7 25.54 -2.89 -25.40
N PHE A 8 25.32 -2.52 -26.67
CA PHE A 8 24.28 -1.54 -27.04
C PHE A 8 22.97 -2.15 -27.60
N ILE A 9 22.85 -3.49 -27.67
CA ILE A 9 21.70 -4.17 -28.33
C ILE A 9 20.78 -4.92 -27.34
N LEU A 10 20.96 -4.79 -26.02
CA LEU A 10 20.11 -5.48 -25.03
C LEU A 10 19.11 -4.60 -24.27
N THR A 11 18.96 -3.31 -24.63
CA THR A 11 17.94 -2.40 -24.05
C THR A 11 16.82 -2.04 -25.03
N GLY A 12 16.48 -2.92 -25.97
CA GLY A 12 15.49 -2.58 -26.99
C GLY A 12 14.79 -3.75 -27.67
N ALA A 13 14.17 -4.66 -26.91
CA ALA A 13 13.14 -5.55 -27.47
C ALA A 13 12.31 -6.23 -26.37
N HIS A 14 11.29 -5.55 -25.85
CA HIS A 14 10.21 -6.26 -25.15
C HIS A 14 8.84 -5.81 -25.67
N ASP A 15 8.21 -6.67 -26.46
CA ASP A 15 6.77 -6.81 -26.73
C ASP A 15 5.96 -5.50 -26.85
N GLY A 16 5.97 -4.89 -28.04
CA GLY A 16 5.30 -3.62 -28.38
C GLY A 16 3.77 -3.59 -28.33
N ARG A 17 3.09 -4.50 -27.61
CA ARG A 17 1.64 -4.39 -27.35
C ARG A 17 1.15 -4.75 -25.94
N ARG A 18 2.03 -5.05 -24.98
CA ARG A 18 1.61 -5.35 -23.58
C ARG A 18 2.40 -4.66 -22.47
N ASN A 19 3.38 -3.81 -22.79
CA ASN A 19 4.23 -3.20 -21.76
C ASN A 19 4.18 -1.66 -21.67
N SER A 20 3.66 -0.94 -22.68
CA SER A 20 3.68 0.54 -22.68
C SER A 20 2.88 1.19 -21.56
N PHE A 21 1.76 0.57 -21.17
CA PHE A 21 0.95 1.06 -20.05
C PHE A 21 1.62 0.79 -18.70
N VAL A 22 2.15 -0.42 -18.51
CA VAL A 22 2.83 -0.80 -17.26
C VAL A 22 4.12 -0.01 -17.08
N ASP A 23 4.87 0.23 -18.15
CA ASP A 23 6.08 1.05 -18.11
C ASP A 23 5.74 2.51 -17.76
N ARG A 24 4.68 3.07 -18.35
CA ARG A 24 4.18 4.40 -17.95
C ARG A 24 3.79 4.45 -16.47
N LEU A 25 3.10 3.43 -15.96
CA LEU A 25 2.75 3.37 -14.53
C LEU A 25 4.00 3.30 -13.64
N ARG A 26 5.05 2.59 -14.06
CA ARG A 26 6.31 2.54 -13.32
C ARG A 26 6.98 3.91 -13.27
N ASP A 27 6.98 4.63 -14.39
CA ASP A 27 7.53 5.97 -14.47
C ASP A 27 6.73 6.94 -13.58
N GLU A 28 5.39 6.91 -13.65
CA GLU A 28 4.52 7.72 -12.78
C GLU A 28 4.74 7.41 -11.29
N LEU A 29 4.93 6.14 -10.93
CA LEU A 29 5.26 5.76 -9.55
C LEU A 29 6.64 6.27 -9.11
N ALA A 30 7.64 6.21 -9.99
CA ALA A 30 8.97 6.74 -9.71
C ALA A 30 8.95 8.26 -9.50
N GLU A 31 8.14 8.99 -10.27
CA GLU A 31 7.91 10.43 -10.08
C GLU A 31 7.24 10.73 -8.73
N ILE A 32 6.22 9.95 -8.33
CA ILE A 32 5.53 10.08 -7.03
C ILE A 32 6.49 9.81 -5.86
N GLU A 33 7.35 8.78 -5.98
CA GLU A 33 8.39 8.48 -5.00
C GLU A 33 9.43 9.60 -4.93
N ALA A 34 9.91 10.12 -6.06
CA ALA A 34 10.85 11.24 -6.11
C ALA A 34 10.26 12.54 -5.54
N ALA A 35 8.95 12.72 -5.64
CA ALA A 35 8.22 13.84 -5.05
C ALA A 35 7.90 13.66 -3.55
N ASP A 36 8.28 12.54 -2.91
CA ASP A 36 7.96 12.18 -1.51
C ASP A 36 6.45 12.19 -1.20
N THR A 37 5.62 11.94 -2.22
CA THR A 37 4.15 11.87 -2.09
C THR A 37 3.63 10.43 -2.09
N TYR A 38 4.53 9.45 -2.22
CA TYR A 38 4.19 8.04 -2.16
C TYR A 38 3.68 7.64 -0.78
N LYS A 39 2.46 7.13 -0.72
CA LYS A 39 1.85 6.68 0.54
C LYS A 39 2.32 5.28 0.88
N ARG A 40 3.01 5.14 2.02
CA ARG A 40 3.32 3.83 2.60
C ARG A 40 2.24 3.46 3.61
N GLU A 41 1.60 2.32 3.39
CA GLU A 41 0.62 1.79 4.33
C GLU A 41 1.31 1.29 5.61
N ARG A 42 0.64 1.47 6.74
CA ARG A 42 1.06 0.94 8.03
C ARG A 42 0.05 -0.10 8.47
N VAL A 43 0.50 -1.32 8.72
CA VAL A 43 -0.37 -2.42 9.13
C VAL A 43 -0.76 -2.25 10.60
N ILE A 44 -2.06 -2.16 10.86
CA ILE A 44 -2.64 -2.16 12.20
C ILE A 44 -2.88 -3.60 12.62
N MET A 45 -2.31 -4.03 13.74
CA MET A 45 -2.34 -5.41 14.24
C MET A 45 -3.31 -5.62 15.41
N SER A 46 -4.00 -4.56 15.84
CA SER A 46 -4.99 -4.60 16.93
C SER A 46 -6.38 -4.19 16.42
N PRO A 47 -7.45 -4.45 17.20
CA PRO A 47 -8.74 -3.81 16.96
C PRO A 47 -8.65 -2.28 16.98
N GLN A 48 -9.67 -1.62 16.40
CA GLN A 48 -9.72 -0.16 16.36
C GLN A 48 -10.05 0.44 17.74
N GLY A 49 -9.27 1.42 18.16
CA GLY A 49 -9.44 2.12 19.43
C GLY A 49 -8.58 3.38 19.52
N ALA A 50 -8.59 4.02 20.70
CA ALA A 50 -7.72 5.16 20.97
C ALA A 50 -6.23 4.77 20.98
N GLU A 51 -5.93 3.55 21.44
CA GLU A 51 -4.61 2.93 21.33
C GLU A 51 -4.68 1.78 20.32
N ILE A 52 -3.69 1.69 19.43
CA ILE A 52 -3.57 0.63 18.43
C ILE A 52 -2.14 0.10 18.38
N SER A 53 -1.97 -1.12 17.86
CA SER A 53 -0.65 -1.67 17.54
C SER A 53 -0.33 -1.46 16.06
N VAL A 54 0.78 -0.79 15.76
CA VAL A 54 1.26 -0.55 14.39
C VAL A 54 2.72 -0.95 14.30
N GLY A 55 3.04 -1.90 13.42
CA GLY A 55 4.42 -2.38 13.26
C GLY A 55 5.02 -3.01 14.53
N GLY A 56 4.18 -3.48 15.46
CA GLY A 56 4.60 -4.05 16.75
C GLY A 56 4.59 -3.07 17.93
N ASP A 57 4.51 -1.77 17.66
CA ASP A 57 4.51 -0.73 18.71
C ASP A 57 3.09 -0.28 19.07
N ALA A 58 2.87 0.04 20.34
CA ALA A 58 1.62 0.64 20.82
C ALA A 58 1.64 2.16 20.60
N VAL A 59 0.65 2.69 19.88
CA VAL A 59 0.54 4.11 19.51
C VAL A 59 -0.88 4.62 19.71
N LEU A 60 -1.03 5.92 19.96
CA LEU A 60 -2.33 6.58 20.01
C LEU A 60 -2.81 6.95 18.60
N ASN A 61 -4.05 6.57 18.28
CA ASN A 61 -4.65 6.78 16.96
C ASN A 61 -5.53 8.03 16.90
N PHE A 62 -4.97 9.12 16.39
CA PHE A 62 -5.70 10.38 16.17
C PHE A 62 -6.25 10.53 14.75
N CYS A 63 -6.00 9.58 13.85
CA CYS A 63 -6.39 9.64 12.44
C CYS A 63 -7.53 8.69 12.07
N ALA A 64 -8.16 8.04 13.05
CA ALA A 64 -9.32 7.18 12.82
C ALA A 64 -10.61 7.99 12.64
N ASN A 65 -11.52 7.45 11.82
CA ASN A 65 -12.90 7.91 11.73
C ASN A 65 -13.82 7.29 12.83
N ASN A 66 -13.23 6.75 13.91
CA ASN A 66 -13.93 6.06 14.99
C ASN A 66 -14.32 7.03 16.12
N TYR A 67 -15.11 8.05 15.79
CA TYR A 67 -15.40 9.18 16.69
C TYR A 67 -16.07 8.78 18.01
N LEU A 68 -16.98 7.81 17.98
CA LEU A 68 -17.73 7.34 19.15
C LEU A 68 -17.12 6.08 19.79
N GLY A 69 -16.01 5.56 19.27
CA GLY A 69 -15.40 4.33 19.76
C GLY A 69 -16.20 3.06 19.44
N LEU A 70 -17.11 3.09 18.46
CA LEU A 70 -18.01 1.97 18.16
C LEU A 70 -17.41 0.89 17.25
N SER A 71 -16.29 1.18 16.56
CA SER A 71 -15.67 0.23 15.63
C SER A 71 -15.18 -1.08 16.25
N HIS A 72 -14.99 -1.13 17.57
CA HIS A 72 -14.68 -2.35 18.33
C HIS A 72 -15.53 -2.43 19.62
N ASN A 73 -16.80 -2.03 19.53
CA ASN A 73 -17.70 -2.08 20.67
C ASN A 73 -18.30 -3.50 20.82
N PRO A 74 -18.21 -4.14 22.01
CA PRO A 74 -18.68 -5.51 22.21
C PRO A 74 -20.15 -5.73 21.87
N ALA A 75 -21.02 -4.74 22.11
CA ALA A 75 -22.45 -4.88 21.81
C ALA A 75 -22.72 -4.88 20.30
N VAL A 76 -21.95 -4.10 19.53
CA VAL A 76 -22.03 -4.05 18.06
C VAL A 76 -21.53 -5.35 17.45
N GLU A 77 -20.41 -5.87 17.95
CA GLU A 77 -19.85 -7.16 17.50
C GLU A 77 -20.81 -8.32 17.77
N GLN A 78 -21.40 -8.36 18.97
CA GLN A 78 -22.38 -9.37 19.32
C GLN A 78 -23.62 -9.30 18.40
N ALA A 79 -24.15 -8.10 18.15
CA ALA A 79 -25.29 -7.93 17.26
C ALA A 79 -24.99 -8.40 15.82
N ALA A 80 -23.77 -8.13 15.32
CA ALA A 80 -23.32 -8.61 14.01
C ALA A 80 -23.22 -10.15 13.98
N ALA A 81 -22.63 -10.76 15.01
CA ALA A 81 -22.53 -12.21 15.12
C ALA A 81 -23.89 -12.89 15.21
N ASP A 82 -24.86 -12.30 15.92
CA ASP A 82 -26.20 -12.87 16.06
C ASP A 82 -27.03 -12.76 14.78
N THR A 83 -26.78 -11.74 13.95
CA THR A 83 -27.47 -11.56 12.66
C THR A 83 -27.01 -12.58 11.61
N LEU A 84 -25.78 -13.08 11.71
CA LEU A 84 -25.19 -14.02 10.74
C LEU A 84 -25.42 -15.50 11.06
N LYS A 85 -25.97 -15.81 12.24
CA LYS A 85 -26.32 -17.18 12.65
C LYS A 85 -27.67 -17.59 12.06
#